data_AF-A0A3L6JL34-F1
#
_entry.id   AF-A0A3L6JL34-F1
#
_cell.length_a   1.000
_cell.length_b   1.000
_cell.length_c   1.000
_cell.angle_alpha   90.00
_cell.angle_beta   90.00
_cell.angle_gamma   90.00
#
_symmetry.space_group_name_H-M   'P 1'
#
loop_
_entity.id
_entity.type
_entity.pdbx_description
1 polymer ?
#
loop_
_entity_poly.entity_id
_entity_poly.type
_entity_poly.pdbx_seq_one_letter_code
_entity_poly.pdbx_strand_id
1 'polypeptide(L)'
;MEQRKSVLVLSITAILLVSTTVAVVLFLSSEDSTTLNFYVFGDSQGYQGGVEQIVAAANQYRPQFIFHCGDLTSFGQENQYQAIKAVFDLAQVPVYTTIGNHDIKEGGGVLYAEYFGSSMYSFDSGPAHIAVFNTSSGDVAEHELAWLEQDLSQADSEYKLVFTHIPPFNPLSELDHSLINTTTSARLMTLFEEQNVDVVFTGHIHVFNDSVINGVRYVVTGGAGASLYADENDGGIYHFVNVTLTESDLYIETILLGLPVIPRDSVVVRGVNEDATLSLNDLLHMVPTEGFSSFQNQYNNWRGQGIYEGIAISTLIELVGGMTANDTLLVMSFDGYFQEFSYSNIYPNASWTEIQGPMILAYEYNATRVLEWTDGMRLVMIPPDGAYSNEDATLTSSTSVISAGSRWVRFVSFLEVVTG
;
A
#
# COMPACT_ATOMS: atom_id res chain seq x y z
N MET A 1 14.82 -61.86 -2.57
CA MET A 1 14.25 -63.07 -3.21
C MET A 1 12.76 -63.05 -2.92
N GLU A 2 12.04 -62.14 -3.58
CA GLU A 2 11.25 -62.39 -4.81
C GLU A 2 10.03 -63.28 -4.53
N GLN A 3 8.86 -62.64 -4.35
CA GLN A 3 7.86 -62.36 -5.38
C GLN A 3 7.02 -63.57 -5.77
N ARG A 4 5.70 -63.43 -5.59
CA ARG A 4 4.74 -63.48 -6.71
C ARG A 4 3.39 -62.91 -6.26
N LYS A 5 3.11 -61.69 -6.71
CA LYS A 5 1.76 -61.13 -6.75
C LYS A 5 1.05 -61.73 -7.98
N SER A 6 -0.16 -62.24 -7.78
CA SER A 6 -1.02 -62.78 -8.83
C SER A 6 -1.59 -61.64 -9.68
N VAL A 7 -1.47 -61.75 -11.01
CA VAL A 7 -2.09 -60.85 -11.98
C VAL A 7 -3.34 -61.52 -12.52
N LEU A 8 -4.49 -60.85 -12.41
CA LEU A 8 -5.73 -61.24 -13.07
C LEU A 8 -5.76 -60.57 -14.45
N VAL A 9 -5.76 -61.36 -15.53
CA VAL A 9 -5.90 -60.85 -16.91
C VAL A 9 -7.36 -60.94 -17.31
N LEU A 10 -8.01 -59.78 -17.53
CA LEU A 10 -9.28 -59.71 -18.25
C LEU A 10 -9.01 -59.23 -19.68
N SER A 11 -9.32 -60.07 -20.67
CA SER A 11 -9.25 -59.72 -22.08
C SER A 11 -10.52 -58.99 -22.50
N ILE A 12 -10.42 -57.70 -22.86
CA ILE A 12 -11.48 -56.96 -23.52
C ILE A 12 -11.02 -56.60 -24.93
N THR A 13 -11.79 -57.10 -25.90
CA THR A 13 -11.61 -56.92 -27.34
C THR A 13 -11.76 -55.45 -27.73
N ALA A 14 -10.80 -54.93 -28.49
CA ALA A 14 -10.71 -53.54 -28.90
C ALA A 14 -11.87 -53.10 -29.81
N ILE A 15 -12.50 -51.98 -29.47
CA ILE A 15 -13.20 -51.09 -30.39
C ILE A 15 -12.40 -49.79 -30.41
N LEU A 16 -11.84 -49.44 -31.56
CA LEU A 16 -11.12 -48.19 -31.78
C LEU A 16 -12.09 -46.99 -31.62
N LEU A 17 -11.94 -46.25 -30.53
CA LEU A 17 -12.43 -44.89 -30.38
C LEU A 17 -11.23 -44.05 -29.92
N VAL A 18 -10.84 -43.10 -30.77
CA VAL A 18 -9.79 -42.14 -30.47
C VAL A 18 -10.32 -41.21 -29.38
N SER A 19 -10.04 -41.53 -28.12
CA SER A 19 -10.13 -40.59 -27.02
C SER A 19 -8.72 -40.28 -26.55
N THR A 20 -8.31 -39.01 -26.66
CA THR A 20 -7.12 -38.49 -26.01
C THR A 20 -7.32 -38.57 -24.50
N THR A 21 -6.93 -39.69 -23.90
CA THR A 21 -6.76 -39.80 -22.45
C THR A 21 -5.57 -38.94 -22.05
N VAL A 22 -5.84 -37.73 -21.59
CA VAL A 22 -4.89 -37.00 -20.73
C VAL A 22 -4.76 -37.84 -19.46
N ALA A 23 -3.61 -38.47 -19.29
CA ALA A 23 -3.24 -39.01 -17.99
C ALA A 23 -3.05 -37.81 -17.06
N VAL A 24 -4.08 -37.49 -16.27
CA VAL A 24 -3.93 -36.64 -15.10
C VAL A 24 -3.08 -37.45 -14.13
N VAL A 25 -1.77 -37.21 -14.17
CA VAL A 25 -0.89 -37.59 -13.08
C VAL A 25 -1.24 -36.63 -11.95
N LEU A 26 -2.14 -37.07 -11.07
CA LEU A 26 -2.26 -36.49 -9.74
C LEU A 26 -0.91 -36.72 -9.07
N PHE A 27 -0.05 -35.70 -9.09
CA PHE A 27 0.97 -35.56 -8.07
C PHE A 27 0.22 -35.34 -6.76
N LEU A 28 -0.02 -36.42 -6.04
CA LEU A 28 -0.09 -36.33 -4.60
C LEU A 28 1.34 -35.97 -4.18
N SER A 29 1.65 -34.68 -4.08
CA SER A 29 2.78 -34.27 -3.27
C SER A 29 2.42 -34.73 -1.85
N SER A 30 3.10 -35.78 -1.37
CA SER A 30 3.41 -35.80 0.05
C SER A 30 4.16 -34.49 0.28
N GLU A 31 3.55 -33.53 0.96
CA GLU A 31 4.30 -32.38 1.47
C GLU A 31 5.48 -32.96 2.24
N ASP A 32 6.69 -32.77 1.72
CA ASP A 32 7.88 -32.94 2.54
C ASP A 32 7.75 -31.85 3.61
N SER A 33 7.38 -32.26 4.83
CA SER A 33 7.16 -31.36 5.98
C SER A 33 8.44 -30.65 6.44
N THR A 34 9.56 -30.88 5.75
CA THR A 34 10.92 -30.49 6.11
C THR A 34 11.35 -29.18 5.43
N THR A 35 10.52 -28.60 4.56
CA THR A 35 10.84 -27.34 3.87
C THR A 35 9.61 -26.46 3.73
N LEU A 36 9.76 -25.17 4.02
CA LEU A 36 8.73 -24.16 3.84
C LEU A 36 9.26 -22.98 3.02
N ASN A 37 8.60 -22.67 1.92
CA ASN A 37 8.86 -21.53 1.05
C ASN A 37 7.62 -20.63 0.96
N PHE A 38 7.77 -19.34 1.24
CA PHE A 38 6.68 -18.37 1.17
C PHE A 38 7.20 -16.98 0.88
N TYR A 39 6.31 -16.12 0.37
CA TYR A 39 6.63 -14.71 0.11
C TYR A 39 6.02 -13.82 1.18
N VAL A 40 6.74 -12.77 1.58
CA VAL A 40 6.26 -11.75 2.52
C VAL A 40 6.45 -10.37 1.91
N PHE A 41 5.46 -9.50 2.08
CA PHE A 41 5.44 -8.13 1.58
C PHE A 41 4.42 -7.31 2.36
N GLY A 42 4.45 -5.99 2.30
CA GLY A 42 3.51 -5.11 2.99
C GLY A 42 3.48 -3.71 2.38
N ASP A 43 2.55 -2.88 2.86
CA ASP A 43 2.46 -1.47 2.48
C ASP A 43 2.21 -1.27 0.97
N SER A 44 1.18 -1.93 0.45
CA SER A 44 0.69 -1.65 -0.92
C SER A 44 -0.16 -0.39 -0.98
N GLN A 45 -0.84 -0.04 0.12
CA GLN A 45 -1.64 1.18 0.32
C GLN A 45 -2.45 1.58 -0.93
N GLY A 46 -3.22 0.64 -1.48
CA GLY A 46 -4.09 0.88 -2.64
C GLY A 46 -3.42 0.76 -4.00
N TYR A 47 -2.09 0.74 -4.11
CA TYR A 47 -1.39 0.48 -5.37
C TYR A 47 -1.30 -1.02 -5.66
N GLN A 48 -2.04 -1.47 -6.67
CA GLN A 48 -2.17 -2.88 -7.01
C GLN A 48 -1.02 -3.44 -7.85
N GLY A 49 -0.28 -2.61 -8.58
CA GLY A 49 0.70 -3.09 -9.57
C GLY A 49 1.89 -3.85 -8.98
N GLY A 50 2.27 -3.58 -7.73
CA GLY A 50 3.30 -4.37 -7.04
C GLY A 50 2.74 -5.72 -6.57
N VAL A 51 1.52 -5.73 -6.03
CA VAL A 51 0.81 -6.95 -5.63
C VAL A 51 0.57 -7.86 -6.83
N GLU A 52 0.18 -7.32 -7.99
CA GLU A 52 0.03 -8.07 -9.24
C GLU A 52 1.32 -8.77 -9.67
N GLN A 53 2.48 -8.10 -9.55
CA GLN A 53 3.78 -8.70 -9.84
C GLN A 53 4.10 -9.85 -8.90
N ILE A 54 3.81 -9.70 -7.60
CA ILE A 54 4.03 -10.73 -6.57
C ILE A 54 3.11 -11.92 -6.81
N VAL A 55 1.82 -11.68 -7.10
CA VAL A 55 0.85 -12.74 -7.44
C VAL A 55 1.26 -13.48 -8.71
N ALA A 56 1.76 -12.78 -9.73
CA ALA A 56 2.29 -13.40 -10.94
C ALA A 56 3.51 -14.29 -10.64
N ALA A 57 4.44 -13.80 -9.82
CA ALA A 57 5.59 -14.59 -9.37
C ALA A 57 5.16 -15.83 -8.56
N ALA A 58 4.23 -15.68 -7.63
CA ALA A 58 3.70 -16.78 -6.82
C ALA A 58 2.98 -17.83 -7.68
N ASN A 59 2.23 -17.40 -8.70
CA ASN A 59 1.60 -18.31 -9.66
C ASN A 59 2.62 -19.08 -10.49
N GLN A 60 3.77 -18.47 -10.80
CA GLN A 60 4.85 -19.09 -11.57
C GLN A 60 5.69 -20.06 -10.73
N TYR A 61 6.12 -19.65 -9.54
CA TYR A 61 7.09 -20.37 -8.72
C TYR A 61 6.46 -21.22 -7.63
N ARG A 62 5.16 -21.04 -7.36
CA ARG A 62 4.34 -21.88 -6.48
C ARG A 62 4.93 -22.01 -5.05
N PRO A 63 5.20 -20.90 -4.33
CA PRO A 63 5.46 -20.97 -2.90
C PRO A 63 4.25 -21.58 -2.18
N GLN A 64 4.44 -22.06 -0.95
CA GLN A 64 3.35 -22.63 -0.15
C GLN A 64 2.28 -21.61 0.21
N PHE A 65 2.65 -20.34 0.39
CA PHE A 65 1.70 -19.23 0.52
C PHE A 65 2.41 -17.89 0.27
N ILE A 66 1.62 -16.83 0.25
CA ILE A 66 2.11 -15.45 0.29
C ILE A 66 1.45 -14.70 1.46
N PHE A 67 2.16 -13.76 2.08
CA PHE A 67 1.72 -13.02 3.27
C PHE A 67 1.84 -11.51 3.10
N HIS A 68 0.76 -10.76 3.35
CA HIS A 68 0.75 -9.29 3.35
C HIS A 68 0.77 -8.71 4.78
N CYS A 69 1.81 -7.95 5.13
CA CYS A 69 2.06 -7.36 6.45
C CYS A 69 1.26 -6.06 6.74
N GLY A 70 -0.01 -6.00 6.33
CA GLY A 70 -0.89 -4.84 6.61
C GLY A 70 -0.69 -3.64 5.67
N ASP A 71 -1.58 -2.65 5.82
CA ASP A 71 -1.73 -1.48 4.94
C ASP A 71 -2.05 -1.90 3.50
N LEU A 72 -3.13 -2.68 3.37
CA LEU A 72 -3.68 -3.14 2.09
C LEU A 72 -4.39 -2.01 1.34
N THR A 73 -5.05 -1.14 2.11
CA THR A 73 -5.87 -0.03 1.63
C THR A 73 -5.27 1.29 2.11
N SER A 74 -5.62 2.42 1.48
CA SER A 74 -5.17 3.74 1.95
C SER A 74 -6.07 4.29 3.06
N PHE A 75 -7.36 3.94 3.05
CA PHE A 75 -8.39 4.54 3.90
C PHE A 75 -9.39 3.53 4.48
N GLY A 76 -9.21 2.23 4.29
CA GLY A 76 -10.13 1.22 4.83
C GLY A 76 -11.51 1.24 4.16
N GLN A 77 -11.62 1.73 2.92
CA GLN A 77 -12.89 1.82 2.20
C GLN A 77 -13.25 0.52 1.47
N GLU A 78 -14.55 0.26 1.33
CA GLU A 78 -15.10 -0.94 0.68
C GLU A 78 -14.53 -1.16 -0.73
N ASN A 79 -14.48 -0.11 -1.56
CA ASN A 79 -13.94 -0.22 -2.91
C ASN A 79 -12.44 -0.54 -2.93
N GLN A 80 -11.68 -0.12 -1.92
CA GLN A 80 -10.25 -0.41 -1.81
C GLN A 80 -10.05 -1.88 -1.43
N TYR A 81 -10.84 -2.38 -0.48
CA TYR A 81 -10.86 -3.80 -0.14
C TYR A 81 -11.26 -4.68 -1.32
N GLN A 82 -12.28 -4.29 -2.09
CA GLN A 82 -12.65 -4.98 -3.32
C GLN A 82 -11.51 -5.02 -4.33
N ALA A 83 -10.78 -3.91 -4.51
CA ALA A 83 -9.68 -3.81 -5.46
C ALA A 83 -8.53 -4.76 -5.09
N ILE A 84 -8.04 -4.71 -3.85
CA ILE A 84 -6.95 -5.60 -3.41
C ILE A 84 -7.39 -7.07 -3.37
N LYS A 85 -8.63 -7.35 -2.95
CA LYS A 85 -9.18 -8.70 -2.95
C LYS A 85 -9.25 -9.28 -4.35
N ALA A 86 -9.62 -8.48 -5.35
CA ALA A 86 -9.67 -8.91 -6.74
C ALA A 86 -8.29 -9.35 -7.26
N VAL A 87 -7.20 -8.70 -6.84
CA VAL A 87 -5.83 -9.10 -7.18
C VAL A 87 -5.46 -10.40 -6.47
N PHE A 88 -5.73 -10.51 -5.17
CA PHE A 88 -5.45 -11.72 -4.41
C PHE A 88 -6.26 -12.94 -4.88
N ASP A 89 -7.46 -12.75 -5.40
CA ASP A 89 -8.27 -13.84 -5.98
C ASP A 89 -7.67 -14.42 -7.27
N LEU A 90 -6.66 -13.76 -7.86
CA LEU A 90 -5.87 -14.31 -8.97
C LEU A 90 -4.73 -15.21 -8.48
N ALA A 91 -4.41 -15.20 -7.18
CA ALA A 91 -3.38 -16.06 -6.61
C ALA A 91 -3.85 -17.51 -6.60
N GLN A 92 -2.97 -18.41 -7.07
CA GLN A 92 -3.20 -19.83 -7.10
C GLN A 92 -2.57 -20.56 -5.89
N VAL A 93 -2.08 -19.79 -4.92
CA VAL A 93 -1.54 -20.22 -3.62
C VAL A 93 -2.32 -19.47 -2.53
N PRO A 94 -2.38 -19.99 -1.29
CA PRO A 94 -2.99 -19.29 -0.17
C PRO A 94 -2.42 -17.88 0.03
N VAL A 95 -3.30 -16.95 0.37
CA VAL A 95 -2.95 -15.57 0.72
C VAL A 95 -3.33 -15.36 2.18
N TYR A 96 -2.36 -14.94 2.98
CA TYR A 96 -2.56 -14.53 4.37
C TYR A 96 -2.27 -13.05 4.51
N THR A 97 -2.91 -12.41 5.48
CA THR A 97 -2.78 -10.97 5.71
C THR A 97 -2.80 -10.67 7.21
N THR A 98 -2.16 -9.58 7.60
CA THR A 98 -2.50 -8.86 8.83
C THR A 98 -3.07 -7.49 8.48
N ILE A 99 -3.64 -6.80 9.46
CA ILE A 99 -4.28 -5.50 9.30
C ILE A 99 -3.31 -4.37 9.69
N GLY A 100 -3.27 -3.28 8.92
CA GLY A 100 -2.46 -2.10 9.20
C GLY A 100 -3.28 -0.88 9.65
N ASN A 101 -2.59 0.22 9.99
CA ASN A 101 -3.26 1.43 10.48
C ASN A 101 -4.08 2.14 9.40
N HIS A 102 -3.71 2.03 8.13
CA HIS A 102 -4.53 2.57 7.04
C HIS A 102 -5.81 1.75 6.80
N ASP A 103 -5.77 0.45 7.08
CA ASP A 103 -6.91 -0.46 6.90
C ASP A 103 -8.07 -0.20 7.88
N ILE A 104 -7.77 0.34 9.07
CA ILE A 104 -8.78 0.69 10.07
C ILE A 104 -9.33 2.11 9.94
N LYS A 105 -8.77 2.93 9.03
CA LYS A 105 -9.30 4.26 8.74
C LYS A 105 -10.76 4.15 8.29
N GLU A 106 -11.54 5.20 8.55
CA GLU A 106 -12.97 5.25 8.24
C GLU A 106 -13.83 4.09 8.80
N GLY A 107 -13.33 3.35 9.80
CA GLY A 107 -14.01 2.18 10.35
C GLY A 107 -13.79 0.89 9.55
N GLY A 108 -12.81 0.90 8.63
CA GLY A 108 -12.49 -0.20 7.72
C GLY A 108 -12.07 -1.52 8.39
N GLY A 109 -11.78 -1.52 9.70
CA GLY A 109 -11.46 -2.75 10.43
C GLY A 109 -12.59 -3.79 10.41
N VAL A 110 -13.85 -3.36 10.31
CA VAL A 110 -14.98 -4.28 10.10
C VAL A 110 -14.93 -4.91 8.71
N LEU A 111 -14.63 -4.11 7.69
CA LEU A 111 -14.51 -4.57 6.30
C LEU A 111 -13.31 -5.51 6.13
N TYR A 112 -12.16 -5.20 6.73
CA TYR A 112 -11.03 -6.12 6.80
C TYR A 112 -11.48 -7.50 7.29
N ALA A 113 -12.23 -7.56 8.40
CA ALA A 113 -12.70 -8.81 8.95
C ALA A 113 -13.68 -9.57 8.04
N GLU A 114 -14.50 -8.85 7.28
CA GLU A 114 -15.41 -9.44 6.29
C GLU A 114 -14.66 -10.03 5.08
N TYR A 115 -13.60 -9.35 4.63
CA TYR A 115 -12.84 -9.73 3.43
C TYR A 115 -11.74 -10.77 3.68
N PHE A 116 -11.04 -10.65 4.81
CA PHE A 116 -9.83 -11.41 5.13
C PHE A 116 -9.91 -12.23 6.43
N GLY A 117 -10.97 -12.04 7.23
CA GLY A 117 -11.16 -12.76 8.48
C GLY A 117 -10.44 -12.11 9.66
N SER A 118 -10.15 -12.90 10.68
CA SER A 118 -9.56 -12.39 11.93
C SER A 118 -8.21 -11.71 11.70
N SER A 119 -7.95 -10.60 12.39
CA SER A 119 -6.60 -10.00 12.51
C SER A 119 -5.73 -10.64 13.59
N MET A 120 -6.25 -11.68 14.25
CA MET A 120 -5.59 -12.46 15.29
C MET A 120 -5.84 -13.95 15.05
N TYR A 121 -4.81 -14.69 14.65
CA TYR A 121 -4.89 -16.11 14.32
C TYR A 121 -3.50 -16.75 14.25
N SER A 122 -3.43 -18.07 14.31
CA SER A 122 -2.20 -18.84 14.15
C SER A 122 -2.43 -20.10 13.33
N PHE A 123 -1.36 -20.63 12.73
CA PHE A 123 -1.38 -21.88 11.99
C PHE A 123 0.02 -22.48 11.86
N ASP A 124 0.08 -23.79 11.69
CA ASP A 124 1.34 -24.50 11.40
C ASP A 124 1.48 -24.73 9.89
N SER A 125 2.70 -24.60 9.38
CA SER A 125 3.04 -24.90 7.99
C SER A 125 4.47 -25.41 7.88
N GLY A 126 4.64 -26.64 7.37
CA GLY A 126 5.94 -27.30 7.34
C GLY A 126 6.60 -27.33 8.74
N PRO A 127 7.85 -26.84 8.90
CA PRO A 127 8.54 -26.82 10.18
C PRO A 127 8.21 -25.60 11.06
N ALA A 128 7.29 -24.71 10.63
CA ALA A 128 7.02 -23.45 11.31
C ALA A 128 5.64 -23.38 11.95
N HIS A 129 5.60 -22.76 13.12
CA HIS A 129 4.40 -22.18 13.72
C HIS A 129 4.34 -20.70 13.38
N ILE A 130 3.21 -20.22 12.88
CA ILE A 130 2.99 -18.84 12.45
C ILE A 130 1.91 -18.21 13.32
N ALA A 131 2.26 -17.12 14.01
CA ALA A 131 1.34 -16.35 14.84
C ALA A 131 1.14 -14.94 14.25
N VAL A 132 -0.12 -14.50 14.14
CA VAL A 132 -0.52 -13.20 13.60
C VAL A 132 -1.32 -12.44 14.63
N PHE A 133 -0.95 -11.19 14.89
CA PHE A 133 -1.66 -10.33 15.84
C PHE A 133 -1.74 -8.88 15.37
N ASN A 134 -2.69 -8.14 15.96
CA ASN A 134 -3.06 -6.81 15.52
C ASN A 134 -2.23 -5.71 16.22
N THR A 135 -1.64 -4.82 15.42
CA THR A 135 -0.97 -3.59 15.88
C THR A 135 -1.51 -2.33 15.21
N SER A 136 -2.59 -2.43 14.42
CA SER A 136 -3.10 -1.34 13.57
C SER A 136 -3.49 -0.08 14.33
N SER A 137 -3.78 -0.16 15.63
CA SER A 137 -4.08 1.01 16.47
C SER A 137 -2.85 1.74 17.02
N GLY A 138 -1.63 1.28 16.71
CA GLY A 138 -0.40 1.82 17.30
C GLY A 138 -0.08 1.29 18.70
N ASP A 139 -0.86 0.32 19.20
CA ASP A 139 -0.68 -0.36 20.48
C ASP A 139 -1.31 -1.76 20.38
N VAL A 140 -1.07 -2.62 21.38
CA VAL A 140 -1.62 -3.99 21.46
C VAL A 140 -2.48 -4.13 22.71
N ALA A 141 -3.68 -4.68 22.56
CA ALA A 141 -4.56 -4.89 23.71
C ALA A 141 -4.06 -6.03 24.62
N GLU A 142 -4.25 -5.91 25.94
CA GLU A 142 -3.79 -6.93 26.91
C GLU A 142 -4.29 -8.35 26.60
N HIS A 143 -5.50 -8.49 26.08
CA HIS A 143 -6.05 -9.80 25.73
C HIS A 143 -5.38 -10.41 24.50
N GLU A 144 -4.90 -9.58 23.55
CA GLU A 144 -4.14 -10.03 22.39
C GLU A 144 -2.71 -10.40 22.80
N LEU A 145 -2.07 -9.63 23.69
CA LEU A 145 -0.78 -10.00 24.29
C LEU A 145 -0.85 -11.35 25.02
N ALA A 146 -1.88 -11.53 25.85
CA ALA A 146 -2.08 -12.79 26.59
C ALA A 146 -2.38 -13.97 25.65
N TRP A 147 -3.14 -13.74 24.57
CA TRP A 147 -3.37 -14.75 23.55
C TRP A 147 -2.08 -15.15 22.84
N LEU A 148 -1.26 -14.16 22.44
CA LEU A 148 0.01 -14.39 21.74
C LEU A 148 1.01 -15.16 22.62
N GLU A 149 1.12 -14.80 23.90
CA GLU A 149 1.95 -15.54 24.86
C GLU A 149 1.49 -16.99 25.00
N GLN A 150 0.19 -17.21 25.12
CA GLN A 150 -0.36 -18.56 25.21
C GLN A 150 -0.11 -19.38 23.94
N ASP A 151 -0.31 -18.79 22.77
CA ASP A 151 -0.15 -19.43 21.47
C ASP A 151 1.32 -19.85 21.25
N LEU A 152 2.26 -18.91 21.40
CA LEU A 152 3.69 -19.16 21.24
C LEU A 152 4.26 -20.15 22.26
N SER A 153 3.74 -20.19 23.48
CA SER A 153 4.19 -21.14 24.52
C SER A 153 3.72 -22.57 24.29
N GLN A 154 2.67 -22.76 23.48
CA GLN A 154 2.11 -24.07 23.13
C GLN A 154 2.65 -24.63 21.82
N ALA A 155 3.31 -23.79 21.00
CA ALA A 155 3.92 -24.19 19.75
C ALA A 155 5.15 -25.09 19.96
N ASP A 156 5.15 -26.26 19.31
CA ASP A 156 6.22 -27.28 19.32
C ASP A 156 6.92 -27.40 17.95
N SER A 157 6.82 -26.36 17.13
CA SER A 157 7.45 -26.28 15.81
C SER A 157 8.92 -25.88 15.92
N GLU A 158 9.73 -26.28 14.92
CA GLU A 158 11.15 -25.93 14.83
C GLU A 158 11.36 -24.42 14.73
N TYR A 159 10.49 -23.74 13.96
CA TYR A 159 10.50 -22.29 13.82
C TYR A 159 9.23 -21.67 14.39
N LYS A 160 9.37 -20.51 15.04
CA LYS A 160 8.27 -19.62 15.41
C LYS A 160 8.39 -18.31 14.67
N LEU A 161 7.41 -18.03 13.83
CA LEU A 161 7.32 -16.82 13.02
C LEU A 161 6.16 -15.96 13.50
N VAL A 162 6.41 -14.67 13.64
CA VAL A 162 5.39 -13.71 14.05
C VAL A 162 5.16 -12.70 12.93
N PHE A 163 3.90 -12.39 12.63
CA PHE A 163 3.52 -11.38 11.65
C PHE A 163 2.63 -10.32 12.28
N THR A 164 2.97 -9.06 12.07
CA THR A 164 2.14 -7.91 12.46
C THR A 164 2.42 -6.73 11.54
N HIS A 165 1.74 -5.61 11.71
CA HIS A 165 1.95 -4.44 10.86
C HIS A 165 3.00 -3.46 11.43
N ILE A 166 2.72 -2.85 12.59
CA ILE A 166 3.57 -1.83 13.21
C ILE A 166 4.65 -2.50 14.06
N PRO A 167 5.95 -2.27 13.80
CA PRO A 167 7.02 -2.89 14.56
C PRO A 167 7.18 -2.31 15.97
N PRO A 168 7.77 -3.07 16.92
CA PRO A 168 8.02 -2.59 18.28
C PRO A 168 9.16 -1.56 18.36
N PHE A 169 9.95 -1.38 17.30
CA PHE A 169 10.98 -0.34 17.21
C PHE A 169 11.13 0.13 15.75
N ASN A 170 11.65 1.35 15.56
CA ASN A 170 12.02 1.84 14.23
C ASN A 170 13.49 1.52 13.96
N PRO A 171 13.83 0.82 12.87
CA PRO A 171 15.22 0.62 12.48
C PRO A 171 15.93 1.88 11.96
N LEU A 172 15.19 2.93 11.58
CA LEU A 172 15.73 4.20 11.10
C LEU A 172 15.94 5.19 12.25
N SER A 173 17.04 5.95 12.22
CA SER A 173 17.47 6.81 13.34
C SER A 173 16.76 8.16 13.47
N GLU A 174 15.96 8.57 12.47
CA GLU A 174 15.52 9.96 12.35
C GLU A 174 14.06 10.23 12.77
N LEU A 175 13.22 9.18 12.94
CA LEU A 175 11.80 9.32 13.34
C LEU A 175 11.37 8.17 14.25
N ASP A 176 10.39 8.36 15.14
CA ASP A 176 9.76 7.28 15.90
C ASP A 176 8.48 6.82 15.19
N HIS A 177 8.65 5.95 14.18
CA HIS A 177 7.57 5.32 13.42
C HIS A 177 7.28 3.89 13.92
N SER A 178 7.43 3.66 15.23
CA SER A 178 7.15 2.36 15.84
C SER A 178 5.85 2.39 16.65
N LEU A 179 5.53 1.30 17.34
CA LEU A 179 4.43 1.30 18.30
C LEU A 179 4.51 2.50 19.25
N ILE A 180 3.39 3.20 19.40
CA ILE A 180 3.29 4.46 20.16
C ILE A 180 3.61 4.22 21.64
N ASN A 181 3.25 3.05 22.16
CA ASN A 181 3.44 2.68 23.55
C ASN A 181 4.74 1.88 23.73
N THR A 182 5.80 2.58 24.13
CA THR A 182 7.13 1.98 24.38
C THR A 182 7.14 0.89 25.46
N THR A 183 6.17 0.88 26.39
CA THR A 183 6.03 -0.20 27.37
C THR A 183 5.51 -1.47 26.70
N THR A 184 4.52 -1.34 25.80
CA THR A 184 4.04 -2.47 24.98
C THR A 184 5.14 -2.98 24.06
N SER A 185 5.89 -2.09 23.41
CA SER A 185 7.06 -2.45 22.60
C SER A 185 8.06 -3.31 23.37
N ALA A 186 8.46 -2.86 24.56
CA ALA A 186 9.41 -3.60 25.40
C ALA A 186 8.86 -4.98 25.82
N ARG A 187 7.56 -5.06 26.16
CA ARG A 187 6.91 -6.32 26.52
C ARG A 187 6.87 -7.31 25.35
N LEU A 188 6.57 -6.85 24.14
CA LEU A 188 6.59 -7.69 22.94
C LEU A 188 7.99 -8.23 22.66
N MET A 189 9.01 -7.36 22.70
CA MET A 189 10.39 -7.79 22.47
C MET A 189 10.82 -8.83 23.52
N THR A 190 10.52 -8.60 24.81
CA THR A 190 10.78 -9.59 25.87
C THR A 190 10.03 -10.90 25.63
N LEU A 191 8.75 -10.83 25.23
CA LEU A 191 7.96 -12.03 24.92
C LEU A 191 8.59 -12.83 23.77
N PHE A 192 9.00 -12.17 22.69
CA PHE A 192 9.63 -12.82 21.54
C PHE A 192 10.95 -13.50 21.92
N GLU A 193 11.76 -12.85 22.76
CA GLU A 193 12.98 -13.44 23.31
C GLU A 193 12.68 -14.67 24.19
N GLU A 194 11.74 -14.55 25.14
CA GLU A 194 11.40 -15.62 26.08
C GLU A 194 10.77 -16.84 25.40
N GLN A 195 10.00 -16.62 24.32
CA GLN A 195 9.35 -17.69 23.56
C GLN A 195 10.22 -18.28 22.44
N ASN A 196 11.45 -17.78 22.27
CA ASN A 196 12.38 -18.15 21.19
C ASN A 196 11.75 -17.97 19.80
N VAL A 197 11.20 -16.78 19.53
CA VAL A 197 10.73 -16.41 18.18
C VAL A 197 11.93 -16.24 17.27
N ASP A 198 11.90 -16.88 16.09
CA ASP A 198 13.00 -16.81 15.13
C ASP A 198 12.94 -15.53 14.30
N VAL A 199 11.75 -15.20 13.77
CA VAL A 199 11.56 -14.03 12.91
C VAL A 199 10.24 -13.33 13.20
N VAL A 200 10.29 -12.00 13.30
CA VAL A 200 9.14 -11.11 13.31
C VAL A 200 9.10 -10.34 11.99
N PHE A 201 8.06 -10.52 11.19
CA PHE A 201 7.83 -9.79 9.95
C PHE A 201 6.85 -8.64 10.15
N THR A 202 7.20 -7.46 9.65
CA THR A 202 6.40 -6.24 9.76
C THR A 202 6.38 -5.40 8.49
N GLY A 203 5.48 -4.42 8.42
CA GLY A 203 5.42 -3.38 7.39
C GLY A 203 5.71 -2.00 7.99
N HIS A 204 4.87 -1.02 7.65
CA HIS A 204 4.71 0.30 8.27
C HIS A 204 5.84 1.32 8.07
N ILE A 205 7.11 0.89 8.08
CA ILE A 205 8.26 1.82 7.94
C ILE A 205 8.56 2.14 6.47
N HIS A 206 7.91 1.46 5.53
CA HIS A 206 8.07 1.67 4.08
C HIS A 206 9.53 1.52 3.58
N VAL A 207 10.25 0.56 4.16
CA VAL A 207 11.62 0.18 3.77
C VAL A 207 11.78 -1.34 3.83
N PHE A 208 12.89 -1.83 3.27
CA PHE A 208 13.46 -3.11 3.65
C PHE A 208 14.43 -2.91 4.83
N ASN A 209 14.23 -3.65 5.91
CA ASN A 209 15.21 -3.76 6.99
C ASN A 209 15.30 -5.20 7.49
N ASP A 210 16.50 -5.63 7.85
CA ASP A 210 16.77 -6.95 8.41
C ASP A 210 17.79 -6.81 9.55
N SER A 211 17.33 -7.01 10.78
CA SER A 211 18.13 -6.81 11.98
C SER A 211 17.94 -7.96 12.96
N VAL A 212 18.95 -8.21 13.79
CA VAL A 212 18.87 -9.21 14.87
C VAL A 212 19.09 -8.51 16.20
N ILE A 213 18.10 -8.63 17.09
CA ILE A 213 18.14 -8.04 18.43
C ILE A 213 17.88 -9.16 19.43
N ASN A 214 18.83 -9.36 20.36
CA ASN A 214 18.74 -10.36 21.43
C ASN A 214 18.41 -11.80 20.94
N GLY A 215 18.83 -12.14 19.72
CA GLY A 215 18.62 -13.46 19.12
C GLY A 215 17.35 -13.59 18.27
N VAL A 216 16.44 -12.61 18.30
CA VAL A 216 15.26 -12.56 17.44
C VAL A 216 15.59 -11.74 16.18
N ARG A 217 15.26 -12.27 15.00
CA ARG A 217 15.38 -11.53 13.73
C ARG A 217 14.12 -10.72 13.47
N TYR A 218 14.28 -9.47 13.07
CA TYR A 218 13.19 -8.56 12.73
C TYR A 218 13.36 -8.14 11.27
N VAL A 219 12.33 -8.40 10.47
CA VAL A 219 12.33 -8.08 9.04
C VAL A 219 11.18 -7.13 8.74
N VAL A 220 11.53 -5.91 8.36
CA VAL A 220 10.58 -4.93 7.83
C VAL A 220 10.54 -5.06 6.31
N THR A 221 9.35 -5.22 5.74
CA THR A 221 9.16 -5.42 4.29
C THR A 221 8.02 -4.56 3.74
N GLY A 222 8.15 -3.23 3.89
CA GLY A 222 7.12 -2.26 3.45
C GLY A 222 7.30 -1.72 2.04
N GLY A 223 7.68 -2.57 1.09
CA GLY A 223 8.05 -2.16 -0.27
C GLY A 223 7.09 -2.57 -1.37
N ALA A 224 5.85 -2.97 -1.05
CA ALA A 224 4.96 -3.60 -2.05
C ALA A 224 4.28 -2.61 -2.99
N GLY A 225 4.31 -1.30 -2.71
CA GLY A 225 3.69 -0.32 -3.61
C GLY A 225 3.63 1.12 -3.14
N ALA A 226 3.50 1.36 -1.83
CA ALA A 226 3.47 2.69 -1.25
C ALA A 226 4.81 3.42 -1.43
N SER A 227 4.82 4.76 -1.28
CA SER A 227 6.08 5.51 -1.33
C SER A 227 7.03 5.04 -0.24
N LEU A 228 8.32 5.10 -0.54
CA LEU A 228 9.37 4.65 0.36
C LEU A 228 9.87 5.82 1.22
N TYR A 229 10.20 5.55 2.48
CA TYR A 229 10.61 6.60 3.44
C TYR A 229 12.13 6.75 3.59
N ALA A 230 12.90 6.05 2.77
CA ALA A 230 14.35 6.12 2.76
C ALA A 230 14.90 6.07 1.34
N ASP A 231 16.18 6.40 1.18
CA ASP A 231 16.88 6.15 -0.07
C ASP A 231 17.31 4.67 -0.18
N GLU A 232 17.78 4.27 -1.37
CA GLU A 232 18.16 2.87 -1.65
C GLU A 232 19.22 2.33 -0.67
N ASN A 233 20.15 3.16 -0.18
CA ASN A 233 21.20 2.71 0.75
C ASN A 233 20.65 2.40 2.14
N ASP A 234 19.55 3.04 2.51
CA ASP A 234 18.85 2.88 3.79
C ASP A 234 17.62 1.96 3.66
N GLY A 235 17.55 1.17 2.58
CA GLY A 235 16.51 0.15 2.37
C GLY A 235 15.25 0.65 1.66
N GLY A 236 15.27 1.87 1.13
CA GLY A 236 14.22 2.42 0.27
C GLY A 236 14.18 1.76 -1.09
N ILE A 237 13.65 0.53 -1.14
CA ILE A 237 13.49 -0.26 -2.37
C ILE A 237 12.10 -0.87 -2.47
N TYR A 238 11.54 -0.93 -3.68
CA TYR A 238 10.32 -1.69 -3.95
C TYR A 238 10.67 -3.17 -4.05
N HIS A 239 10.08 -3.98 -3.17
CA HIS A 239 10.48 -5.37 -3.00
C HIS A 239 9.38 -6.23 -2.37
N PHE A 240 9.60 -7.54 -2.44
CA PHE A 240 9.07 -8.52 -1.50
C PHE A 240 10.22 -9.43 -1.05
N VAL A 241 10.03 -10.21 0.01
CA VAL A 241 11.02 -11.19 0.45
C VAL A 241 10.55 -12.61 0.17
N ASN A 242 11.47 -13.44 -0.33
CA ASN A 242 11.32 -14.88 -0.48
C ASN A 242 11.96 -15.57 0.73
N VAL A 243 11.15 -16.23 1.56
CA VAL A 243 11.59 -16.92 2.76
C VAL A 243 11.62 -18.42 2.50
N THR A 244 12.74 -19.06 2.85
CA THR A 244 12.89 -20.52 2.75
C THR A 244 13.41 -21.07 4.07
N LEU A 245 12.63 -21.93 4.70
CA LEU A 245 12.98 -22.71 5.87
C LEU A 245 13.28 -24.14 5.46
N THR A 246 14.29 -24.73 6.06
CA THR A 246 14.62 -26.15 5.99
C THR A 246 14.79 -26.68 7.41
N GLU A 247 15.07 -27.97 7.64
CA GLU A 247 15.34 -28.47 9.00
C GLU A 247 16.53 -27.80 9.70
N SER A 248 17.46 -27.15 8.97
CA SER A 248 18.70 -26.61 9.53
C SER A 248 18.96 -25.14 9.23
N ASP A 249 18.21 -24.55 8.31
CA ASP A 249 18.54 -23.24 7.75
C ASP A 249 17.30 -22.40 7.45
N LEU A 250 17.42 -21.11 7.72
CA LEU A 250 16.46 -20.06 7.40
C LEU A 250 17.11 -19.04 6.46
N TYR A 251 16.57 -18.94 5.24
CA TYR A 251 17.03 -18.00 4.22
C TYR A 251 15.94 -16.96 3.94
N ILE A 252 16.35 -15.70 3.83
CA ILE A 252 15.48 -14.58 3.41
C ILE A 252 16.20 -13.87 2.28
N GLU A 253 15.58 -13.87 1.10
CA GLU A 253 16.11 -13.25 -0.11
C GLU A 253 15.17 -12.12 -0.54
N THR A 254 15.72 -10.92 -0.73
CA THR A 254 14.98 -9.77 -1.23
C THR A 254 14.84 -9.84 -2.75
N ILE A 255 13.61 -9.76 -3.24
CA ILE A 255 13.29 -9.75 -4.67
C ILE A 255 12.75 -8.37 -5.05
N LEU A 256 13.42 -7.71 -6.00
CA LEU A 256 13.05 -6.36 -6.44
C LEU A 256 11.81 -6.37 -7.32
N LEU A 257 10.92 -5.40 -7.07
CA LEU A 257 9.77 -5.10 -7.90
C LEU A 257 10.12 -4.01 -8.92
N GLY A 258 9.33 -3.93 -10.00
CA GLY A 258 9.35 -2.76 -10.86
C GLY A 258 8.88 -1.51 -10.12
N LEU A 259 9.41 -0.34 -10.49
CA LEU A 259 8.96 0.94 -9.97
C LEU A 259 7.43 1.12 -10.18
N PRO A 260 6.70 1.73 -9.23
CA PRO A 260 5.29 2.01 -9.41
C PRO A 260 5.02 2.82 -10.68
N VAL A 261 4.07 2.36 -11.48
CA VAL A 261 3.54 3.09 -12.63
C VAL A 261 2.16 3.59 -12.24
N ILE A 262 2.09 4.84 -11.80
CA ILE A 262 0.83 5.42 -11.33
C ILE A 262 -0.14 5.55 -12.52
N PRO A 263 -1.35 4.96 -12.45
CA PRO A 263 -2.38 5.14 -13.46
C PRO A 263 -2.75 6.61 -13.67
N ARG A 264 -3.20 6.97 -14.88
CA ARG A 264 -3.57 8.38 -15.20
C ARG A 264 -4.81 8.88 -14.47
N ASP A 265 -5.57 7.96 -13.90
CA ASP A 265 -6.74 8.16 -13.07
C ASP A 265 -6.43 7.99 -11.58
N SER A 266 -5.16 8.02 -11.20
CA SER A 266 -4.73 8.03 -9.80
C SER A 266 -3.83 9.22 -9.49
N VAL A 267 -3.85 9.66 -8.23
CA VAL A 267 -2.95 10.66 -7.68
C VAL A 267 -2.32 10.12 -6.39
N VAL A 268 -1.04 10.38 -6.20
CA VAL A 268 -0.35 10.11 -4.94
C VAL A 268 -0.26 11.41 -4.16
N VAL A 269 -0.75 11.40 -2.93
CA VAL A 269 -0.67 12.51 -1.98
C VAL A 269 0.36 12.12 -0.93
N ARG A 270 1.41 12.92 -0.77
CA ARG A 270 2.51 12.68 0.17
C ARG A 270 2.53 13.73 1.24
N GLY A 271 2.40 13.29 2.48
CA GLY A 271 2.54 14.10 3.67
C GLY A 271 3.96 14.03 4.23
N VAL A 272 4.13 14.55 5.43
CA VAL A 272 5.44 14.51 6.12
C VAL A 272 5.74 13.12 6.67
N ASN A 273 4.71 12.42 7.15
CA ASN A 273 4.84 11.13 7.85
C ASN A 273 3.95 10.03 7.25
N GLU A 274 3.03 10.40 6.36
CA GLU A 274 2.02 9.50 5.80
C GLU A 274 1.77 9.85 4.35
N ASP A 275 1.47 8.82 3.55
CA ASP A 275 1.14 8.96 2.15
C ASP A 275 -0.22 8.30 1.84
N ALA A 276 -0.81 8.67 0.70
CA ALA A 276 -2.03 8.08 0.20
C ALA A 276 -2.03 8.00 -1.32
N THR A 277 -2.45 6.86 -1.87
CA THR A 277 -2.69 6.72 -3.31
C THR A 277 -4.20 6.67 -3.55
N LEU A 278 -4.73 7.67 -4.25
CA LEU A 278 -6.16 7.81 -4.52
C LEU A 278 -6.44 7.55 -6.00
N SER A 279 -7.30 6.57 -6.28
CA SER A 279 -7.88 6.36 -7.60
C SER A 279 -9.04 7.35 -7.85
N LEU A 280 -9.46 7.47 -9.11
CA LEU A 280 -10.68 8.20 -9.47
C LEU A 280 -11.88 7.70 -8.68
N ASN A 281 -11.99 6.40 -8.44
CA ASN A 281 -13.10 5.86 -7.67
C ASN A 281 -13.06 6.35 -6.23
N ASP A 282 -11.89 6.42 -5.59
CA ASP A 282 -11.76 6.99 -4.24
C ASP A 282 -12.19 8.46 -4.22
N LEU A 283 -11.72 9.25 -5.19
CA LEU A 283 -12.08 10.67 -5.31
C LEU A 283 -13.60 10.87 -5.50
N LEU A 284 -14.28 9.98 -6.22
CA LEU A 284 -15.74 10.05 -6.42
C LEU A 284 -16.56 9.76 -5.14
N HIS A 285 -15.95 9.16 -4.11
CA HIS A 285 -16.60 8.95 -2.81
C HIS A 285 -16.39 10.12 -1.85
N MET A 286 -15.53 11.08 -2.19
CA MET A 286 -15.30 12.29 -1.42
C MET A 286 -16.31 13.39 -1.80
N VAL A 287 -16.45 14.41 -0.95
CA VAL A 287 -17.34 15.55 -1.22
C VAL A 287 -16.74 16.42 -2.33
N PRO A 288 -17.38 16.53 -3.51
CA PRO A 288 -16.82 17.30 -4.61
C PRO A 288 -17.01 18.81 -4.41
N THR A 289 -16.12 19.57 -5.04
CA THR A 289 -16.25 21.00 -5.28
C THR A 289 -16.38 21.22 -6.78
N GLU A 290 -17.43 21.92 -7.19
CA GLU A 290 -17.70 22.26 -8.59
C GLU A 290 -17.65 23.79 -8.77
N GLY A 291 -17.15 24.24 -9.92
CA GLY A 291 -17.31 25.63 -10.31
C GLY A 291 -16.86 25.93 -11.73
N PHE A 292 -17.40 27.03 -12.27
CA PHE A 292 -16.92 27.58 -13.54
C PHE A 292 -15.58 28.28 -13.31
N SER A 293 -14.60 28.03 -14.18
CA SER A 293 -13.32 28.73 -14.10
C SER A 293 -12.67 28.87 -15.48
N SER A 294 -11.65 29.71 -15.53
CA SER A 294 -10.77 29.97 -16.67
C SER A 294 -9.47 30.59 -16.18
N PHE A 295 -8.44 30.62 -17.04
CA PHE A 295 -7.15 31.21 -16.68
C PHE A 295 -6.53 32.02 -17.81
N GLN A 296 -5.68 32.99 -17.47
CA GLN A 296 -4.84 33.70 -18.43
C GLN A 296 -3.51 32.99 -18.65
N ASN A 297 -3.07 32.88 -19.91
CA ASN A 297 -1.71 32.50 -20.24
C ASN A 297 -0.74 33.70 -20.16
N GLN A 298 0.56 33.47 -20.37
CA GLN A 298 1.62 34.51 -20.37
C GLN A 298 1.42 35.63 -21.41
N TYR A 299 0.52 35.45 -22.37
CA TYR A 299 0.18 36.44 -23.39
C TYR A 299 -1.17 37.12 -23.13
N ASN A 300 -1.69 37.03 -21.90
CA ASN A 300 -2.98 37.58 -21.47
C ASN A 300 -4.20 37.04 -22.22
N ASN A 301 -4.08 35.87 -22.85
CA ASN A 301 -5.22 35.21 -23.49
C ASN A 301 -5.92 34.28 -22.49
N TRP A 302 -7.25 34.36 -22.43
CA TRP A 302 -8.08 33.46 -21.64
C TRP A 302 -8.17 32.06 -22.27
N ARG A 303 -8.02 31.03 -21.45
CA ARG A 303 -8.08 29.60 -21.80
C ARG A 303 -8.79 28.81 -20.69
N GLY A 304 -9.13 27.56 -20.99
CA GLY A 304 -9.69 26.63 -20.00
C GLY A 304 -11.07 27.02 -19.48
N GLN A 305 -11.84 27.79 -20.24
CA GLN A 305 -13.20 28.15 -19.85
C GLN A 305 -14.08 26.90 -19.74
N GLY A 306 -14.72 26.69 -18.60
CA GLY A 306 -15.69 25.61 -18.43
C GLY A 306 -15.97 25.32 -16.97
N ILE A 307 -16.78 24.29 -16.75
CA ILE A 307 -17.12 23.80 -15.41
C ILE A 307 -16.14 22.69 -15.07
N TYR A 308 -15.55 22.79 -13.89
CA TYR A 308 -14.64 21.80 -13.33
C TYR A 308 -15.27 21.22 -12.06
N GLU A 309 -15.15 19.91 -11.90
CA GLU A 309 -15.51 19.20 -10.68
C GLU A 309 -14.31 18.37 -10.20
N GLY A 310 -14.08 18.39 -8.89
CA GLY A 310 -12.94 17.74 -8.27
C GLY A 310 -12.95 17.82 -6.76
N ILE A 311 -11.87 17.39 -6.13
CA ILE A 311 -11.69 17.46 -4.67
C ILE A 311 -10.82 18.65 -4.31
N ALA A 312 -11.20 19.38 -3.26
CA ALA A 312 -10.38 20.46 -2.74
C ALA A 312 -8.99 19.93 -2.34
N ILE A 313 -7.93 20.63 -2.75
CA ILE A 313 -6.55 20.21 -2.44
C ILE A 313 -6.34 20.19 -0.93
N SER A 314 -6.91 21.14 -0.18
CA SER A 314 -6.86 21.11 1.28
C SER A 314 -7.41 19.81 1.84
N THR A 315 -8.56 19.33 1.35
CA THR A 315 -9.12 18.04 1.76
C THR A 315 -8.16 16.89 1.49
N LEU A 316 -7.48 16.88 0.34
CA LEU A 316 -6.49 15.84 0.03
C LEU A 316 -5.27 15.91 0.94
N ILE A 317 -4.76 17.11 1.24
CA ILE A 317 -3.60 17.29 2.12
C ILE A 317 -3.93 16.95 3.58
N GLU A 318 -5.15 17.21 4.05
CA GLU A 318 -5.60 16.78 5.38
C GLU A 318 -5.62 15.25 5.54
N LEU A 319 -5.75 14.47 4.46
CA LEU A 319 -5.70 13.00 4.53
C LEU A 319 -4.35 12.46 4.99
N VAL A 320 -3.28 13.24 4.79
CA VAL A 320 -1.89 12.87 5.05
C VAL A 320 -1.24 13.74 6.13
N GLY A 321 -2.07 14.25 7.06
CA GLY A 321 -1.63 15.01 8.23
C GLY A 321 -1.59 16.53 8.05
N GLY A 322 -2.01 17.04 6.90
CA GLY A 322 -2.05 18.47 6.63
C GLY A 322 -0.68 19.06 6.26
N MET A 323 -0.60 20.38 6.23
CA MET A 323 0.67 21.12 6.11
C MET A 323 0.62 22.38 6.98
N THR A 324 1.77 22.96 7.29
CA THR A 324 1.93 24.19 8.07
C THR A 324 2.29 25.40 7.22
N ALA A 325 2.31 26.59 7.81
CA ALA A 325 2.62 27.84 7.10
C ALA A 325 4.05 27.92 6.52
N ASN A 326 4.97 27.09 7.00
CA ASN A 326 6.35 27.02 6.50
C ASN A 326 6.50 26.01 5.35
N ASP A 327 5.56 25.08 5.22
CA ASP A 327 5.66 24.01 4.25
C ASP A 327 5.24 24.50 2.86
N THR A 328 5.71 23.79 1.84
CA THR A 328 5.39 24.03 0.44
C THR A 328 4.75 22.79 -0.15
N LEU A 329 3.62 22.98 -0.85
CA LEU A 329 3.04 21.91 -1.66
C LEU A 329 3.66 21.91 -3.05
N LEU A 330 4.29 20.80 -3.41
CA LEU A 330 4.75 20.50 -4.75
C LEU A 330 3.66 19.74 -5.51
N VAL A 331 3.18 20.30 -6.61
CA VAL A 331 2.21 19.64 -7.50
C VAL A 331 2.92 19.22 -8.77
N MET A 332 2.99 17.92 -9.03
CA MET A 332 3.76 17.36 -10.15
C MET A 332 2.86 16.65 -11.16
N SER A 333 3.17 16.89 -12.43
CA SER A 333 2.62 16.22 -13.60
C SER A 333 3.41 14.95 -13.92
N PHE A 334 2.77 13.99 -14.60
CA PHE A 334 3.41 12.76 -15.08
C PHE A 334 4.66 13.01 -15.95
N ASP A 335 4.73 14.16 -16.65
CA ASP A 335 5.83 14.53 -17.54
C ASP A 335 6.99 15.25 -16.83
N GLY A 336 6.94 15.33 -15.50
CA GLY A 336 7.95 15.99 -14.66
C GLY A 336 7.78 17.50 -14.55
N TYR A 337 6.77 18.10 -15.19
CA TYR A 337 6.41 19.49 -14.92
C TYR A 337 5.88 19.62 -13.50
N PHE A 338 6.34 20.63 -12.74
CA PHE A 338 5.86 20.87 -11.39
C PHE A 338 5.65 22.35 -11.09
N GLN A 339 4.85 22.62 -10.07
CA GLN A 339 4.65 23.94 -9.51
C GLN A 339 4.61 23.88 -7.98
N GLU A 340 5.10 24.94 -7.34
CA GLU A 340 5.09 25.11 -5.89
C GLU A 340 3.95 26.02 -5.44
N PHE A 341 3.35 25.65 -4.31
CA PHE A 341 2.23 26.35 -3.70
C PHE A 341 2.49 26.53 -2.20
N SER A 342 2.28 27.77 -1.73
CA SER A 342 2.38 28.08 -0.30
C SER A 342 1.17 27.58 0.47
N TYR A 343 1.27 27.50 1.78
CA TYR A 343 0.14 27.23 2.68
C TYR A 343 -1.12 28.04 2.33
N SER A 344 -1.00 29.35 2.09
CA SER A 344 -2.14 30.22 1.78
C SER A 344 -2.82 29.90 0.44
N ASN A 345 -2.16 29.20 -0.48
CA ASN A 345 -2.81 28.71 -1.69
C ASN A 345 -3.79 27.57 -1.37
N ILE A 346 -3.44 26.73 -0.41
CA ILE A 346 -4.17 25.51 -0.05
C ILE A 346 -5.25 25.83 1.00
N TYR A 347 -4.89 26.66 1.98
CA TYR A 347 -5.75 27.16 3.05
C TYR A 347 -5.87 28.70 2.95
N PRO A 348 -6.63 29.20 1.96
CA PRO A 348 -6.71 30.63 1.73
C PRO A 348 -7.38 31.37 2.88
N ASN A 349 -6.80 32.51 3.25
CA ASN A 349 -7.48 33.47 4.11
C ASN A 349 -8.62 34.17 3.35
N ALA A 350 -9.38 35.04 4.02
CA ALA A 350 -10.53 35.73 3.41
C ALA A 350 -10.17 36.48 2.12
N SER A 351 -9.05 37.23 2.12
CA SER A 351 -8.61 37.99 0.94
C SER A 351 -8.21 37.09 -0.24
N TRP A 352 -7.52 35.98 0.03
CA TRP A 352 -7.14 35.04 -1.04
C TRP A 352 -8.34 34.24 -1.53
N THR A 353 -9.32 33.97 -0.66
CA THR A 353 -10.56 33.30 -1.03
C THR A 353 -11.37 34.15 -2.02
N GLU A 354 -11.39 35.47 -1.84
CA GLU A 354 -12.07 36.40 -2.76
C GLU A 354 -11.39 36.50 -4.15
N ILE A 355 -10.10 36.16 -4.23
CA ILE A 355 -9.29 36.29 -5.46
C ILE A 355 -9.12 34.95 -6.18
N GLN A 356 -8.64 33.92 -5.48
CA GLN A 356 -8.33 32.59 -6.03
C GLN A 356 -9.53 31.63 -5.92
N GLY A 357 -10.32 31.78 -4.86
CA GLY A 357 -11.27 30.76 -4.43
C GLY A 357 -10.60 29.43 -4.05
N PRO A 358 -11.37 28.33 -3.95
CA PRO A 358 -10.83 27.02 -3.63
C PRO A 358 -9.92 26.53 -4.77
N MET A 359 -8.87 25.81 -4.36
CA MET A 359 -8.00 25.06 -5.26
C MET A 359 -8.44 23.60 -5.24
N ILE A 360 -8.69 23.02 -6.40
CA ILE A 360 -9.17 21.63 -6.54
C ILE A 360 -8.24 20.81 -7.43
N LEU A 361 -8.17 19.51 -7.17
CA LEU A 361 -7.77 18.51 -8.13
C LEU A 361 -9.01 18.11 -8.93
N ALA A 362 -9.19 18.73 -10.10
CA ALA A 362 -10.29 18.42 -10.99
C ALA A 362 -10.08 17.04 -11.63
N TYR A 363 -11.10 16.20 -11.55
CA TYR A 363 -11.19 14.92 -12.26
C TYR A 363 -12.26 14.92 -13.36
N GLU A 364 -13.02 16.02 -13.49
CA GLU A 364 -14.03 16.21 -14.52
C GLU A 364 -14.00 17.64 -15.08
N TYR A 365 -14.17 17.77 -16.39
CA TYR A 365 -14.26 19.04 -17.11
C TYR A 365 -15.40 18.98 -18.12
N ASN A 366 -16.39 19.88 -17.98
CA ASN A 366 -17.59 19.91 -18.82
C ASN A 366 -18.26 18.52 -18.97
N ALA A 367 -18.51 17.83 -17.86
CA ALA A 367 -19.08 16.48 -17.81
C ALA A 367 -18.23 15.38 -18.48
N THR A 368 -16.95 15.67 -18.77
CA THR A 368 -15.99 14.68 -19.30
C THR A 368 -14.97 14.35 -18.22
N ARG A 369 -14.94 13.09 -17.79
CA ARG A 369 -14.06 12.62 -16.70
C ARG A 369 -12.66 12.25 -17.19
N VAL A 370 -11.70 12.20 -16.27
CA VAL A 370 -10.36 11.68 -16.53
C VAL A 370 -10.39 10.27 -17.14
N LEU A 371 -9.33 9.93 -17.89
CA LEU A 371 -9.25 8.90 -18.94
C LEU A 371 -9.87 9.32 -20.28
N GLU A 372 -11.01 10.00 -20.28
CA GLU A 372 -11.60 10.58 -21.51
C GLU A 372 -11.23 12.06 -21.69
N TRP A 373 -11.04 12.77 -20.58
CA TRP A 373 -10.55 14.14 -20.56
C TRP A 373 -9.07 14.17 -20.90
N THR A 374 -8.76 14.80 -22.04
CA THR A 374 -7.41 14.78 -22.64
C THR A 374 -6.33 15.44 -21.80
N ASP A 375 -6.68 16.30 -20.85
CA ASP A 375 -5.72 16.96 -19.94
C ASP A 375 -5.51 16.17 -18.62
N GLY A 376 -6.21 15.05 -18.43
CA GLY A 376 -6.13 14.24 -17.21
C GLY A 376 -6.55 15.00 -15.95
N MET A 377 -6.18 14.48 -14.77
CA MET A 377 -6.42 15.20 -13.52
C MET A 377 -5.67 16.54 -13.55
N ARG A 378 -6.33 17.59 -13.10
CA ARG A 378 -5.81 18.95 -13.27
C ARG A 378 -5.96 19.78 -12.02
N LEU A 379 -4.92 20.53 -11.67
CA LEU A 379 -5.02 21.56 -10.67
C LEU A 379 -5.80 22.77 -11.22
N VAL A 380 -6.85 23.17 -10.51
CA VAL A 380 -7.75 24.26 -10.91
C VAL A 380 -8.02 25.17 -9.73
N MET A 381 -7.95 26.48 -9.95
CA MET A 381 -8.46 27.49 -9.03
C MET A 381 -9.87 27.87 -9.47
N ILE A 382 -10.82 27.98 -8.53
CA ILE A 382 -12.21 28.37 -8.80
C ILE A 382 -12.48 29.75 -8.19
N PRO A 383 -12.02 30.84 -8.82
CA PRO A 383 -12.24 32.18 -8.29
C PRO A 383 -13.74 32.54 -8.34
N PRO A 384 -14.25 33.39 -7.43
CA PRO A 384 -15.66 33.75 -7.38
C PRO A 384 -16.23 34.37 -8.66
N ASP A 385 -15.39 35.01 -9.48
CA ASP A 385 -15.74 35.60 -10.76
C ASP A 385 -15.54 34.66 -11.97
N GLY A 386 -15.03 33.44 -11.73
CA GLY A 386 -14.75 32.43 -12.75
C GLY A 386 -13.53 32.72 -13.63
N ALA A 387 -12.67 33.66 -13.26
CA ALA A 387 -11.58 34.15 -14.10
C ALA A 387 -10.25 34.32 -13.34
N TYR A 388 -9.38 33.32 -13.34
CA TYR A 388 -8.07 33.39 -12.68
C TYR A 388 -7.03 34.08 -13.58
N SER A 389 -6.86 35.39 -13.39
CA SER A 389 -5.99 36.24 -14.19
C SER A 389 -4.50 36.17 -13.77
N ASN A 390 -3.62 36.74 -14.60
CA ASN A 390 -2.21 36.90 -14.23
C ASN A 390 -2.02 37.83 -13.02
N GLU A 391 -2.94 38.77 -12.80
CA GLU A 391 -2.96 39.63 -11.62
C GLU A 391 -3.34 38.81 -10.38
N ASP A 392 -4.40 38.00 -10.46
CA ASP A 392 -4.82 37.11 -9.37
C ASP A 392 -3.71 36.15 -8.96
N ALA A 393 -3.04 35.55 -9.96
CA ALA A 393 -1.89 34.68 -9.73
C ALA A 393 -0.74 35.41 -9.02
N THR A 394 -0.50 36.68 -9.36
CA THR A 394 0.54 37.49 -8.71
C THR A 394 0.15 37.84 -7.27
N LEU A 395 -1.12 38.17 -7.02
CA LEU A 395 -1.63 38.52 -5.69
C LEU A 395 -1.72 37.32 -4.75
N THR A 396 -1.85 36.11 -5.31
CA THR A 396 -2.05 34.85 -4.57
C THR A 396 -0.85 33.92 -4.68
N SER A 397 0.36 34.46 -4.83
CA SER A 397 1.60 33.67 -4.83
C SER A 397 2.66 34.31 -3.94
N SER A 398 3.40 33.48 -3.20
CA SER A 398 4.58 33.92 -2.42
C SER A 398 5.81 34.15 -3.30
N THR A 399 5.85 33.54 -4.49
CA THR A 399 6.93 33.62 -5.46
C THR A 399 6.45 34.20 -6.79
N SER A 400 7.41 34.68 -7.61
CA SER A 400 7.10 35.21 -8.94
C SER A 400 6.54 34.11 -9.84
N VAL A 401 5.43 34.40 -10.52
CA VAL A 401 4.74 33.46 -11.41
C VAL A 401 4.86 33.91 -12.86
N ILE A 402 5.08 32.95 -13.77
CA ILE A 402 5.16 33.23 -15.22
C ILE A 402 3.78 33.64 -15.76
N SER A 403 2.73 32.94 -15.33
CA SER A 403 1.33 33.27 -15.65
C SER A 403 0.37 32.53 -14.71
N ALA A 404 -0.91 32.90 -14.71
CA ALA A 404 -1.97 32.11 -14.09
C ALA A 404 -2.00 30.68 -14.67
N GLY A 405 -1.87 30.56 -15.99
CA GLY A 405 -1.94 29.28 -16.68
C GLY A 405 -0.80 28.31 -16.37
N SER A 406 0.38 28.79 -15.98
CA SER A 406 1.44 27.89 -15.50
C SER A 406 1.09 27.25 -14.16
N ARG A 407 0.25 27.90 -13.34
CA ARG A 407 -0.21 27.30 -12.08
C ARG A 407 -1.25 26.18 -12.30
N TRP A 408 -1.82 26.02 -13.50
CA TRP A 408 -2.84 25.01 -13.80
C TRP A 408 -2.22 23.71 -14.34
N VAL A 409 -1.49 23.01 -13.47
CA VAL A 409 -0.79 21.74 -13.75
C VAL A 409 -1.79 20.70 -14.30
N ARG A 410 -1.48 20.09 -15.44
CA ARG A 410 -2.25 19.01 -16.08
C ARG A 410 -1.60 17.67 -15.74
N PHE A 411 -2.35 16.57 -15.93
CA PHE A 411 -1.87 15.21 -15.64
C PHE A 411 -1.23 15.08 -14.26
N VAL A 412 -1.82 15.73 -13.25
CA VAL A 412 -1.32 15.71 -11.88
C VAL A 412 -1.24 14.27 -11.39
N SER A 413 -0.05 13.84 -11.01
CA SER A 413 0.22 12.50 -10.50
C SER A 413 0.72 12.50 -9.05
N PHE A 414 1.32 13.62 -8.59
CA PHE A 414 1.76 13.78 -7.21
C PHE A 414 1.34 15.13 -6.63
N LEU A 415 0.96 15.10 -5.35
CA LEU A 415 0.82 16.23 -4.45
C LEU A 415 1.74 15.96 -3.26
N GLU A 416 2.83 16.71 -3.08
CA GLU A 416 3.84 16.40 -2.07
C GLU A 416 4.11 17.59 -1.15
N VAL A 417 3.91 17.39 0.15
CA VAL A 417 4.21 18.40 1.18
C VAL A 417 5.70 18.34 1.50
N VAL A 418 6.42 19.41 1.20
CA VAL A 418 7.83 19.57 1.51
C VAL A 418 7.97 20.49 2.72
N THR A 419 8.60 19.99 3.78
CA THR A 419 8.82 20.76 5.02
C THR A 419 9.83 21.89 4.80
N GLY A 420 9.51 23.09 5.29
CA GLY A 420 10.31 24.30 5.09
C GLY A 420 11.29 24.67 6.20
#